data_AF-D0QMR4-F1
#
_entry.id   AF-D0QMR4-F1
#
_cell.length_a   1.000
_cell.length_b   1.000
_cell.length_c   1.000
_cell.angle_alpha   90.00
_cell.angle_beta   90.00
_cell.angle_gamma   90.00
#
_symmetry.space_group_name_H-M   'P 1'
#
loop_
_entity.id
_entity.type
_entity.pdbx_description
1 polymer ?
#
loop_
_entity_poly.entity_id
_entity_poly.type
_entity_poly.pdbx_seq_one_letter_code
_entity_poly.pdbx_strand_id
1 'polypeptide(L)'
;SAVLTSRAIFQRMKNYTIYAVSITIRIVLGFMLLALIWKFDFPPFMVLIIAILNDGTIMTISKDRVKPSPLPDSWKLAEIFTTGVILGGYLAIMTVIFFWAAYKTNFFPRLFHVESLEKTAQDDFQKLAAAIYLQVSTISQALIFVTRSRSWSFAERPGFLLVFAFFVAQLIATLIAVYADWRFTQIKGIGWGWAGVVWLYNIITHLPLDIIKFLIRYTLSGKAWDLVIDQRIAFTRKKDFGKEERELKWAHA
;
A
#
# COMPACT_ATOMS: atom_id res chain seq x y z
N SER A 1 -24.48 3.23 -23.23
CA SER A 1 -23.52 3.05 -24.36
C SER A 1 -22.44 2.06 -24.00
N ALA A 2 -22.24 1.03 -24.84
CA ALA A 2 -21.26 -0.06 -24.64
C ALA A 2 -19.81 0.43 -24.37
N VAL A 3 -19.42 1.57 -24.96
CA VAL A 3 -18.11 2.19 -24.76
C VAL A 3 -17.83 2.56 -23.30
N LEU A 4 -18.82 3.09 -22.56
CA LEU A 4 -18.64 3.47 -21.16
C LEU A 4 -18.47 2.23 -20.27
N THR A 5 -19.20 1.16 -20.56
CA THR A 5 -19.07 -0.13 -19.87
C THR A 5 -17.70 -0.75 -20.13
N SER A 6 -17.23 -0.75 -21.39
CA SER A 6 -15.89 -1.21 -21.75
C SER A 6 -14.78 -0.44 -20.99
N ARG A 7 -14.89 0.90 -20.93
CA ARG A 7 -13.94 1.73 -20.16
C ARG A 7 -13.95 1.40 -18.66
N ALA A 8 -15.12 1.13 -18.08
CA ALA A 8 -15.23 0.74 -16.67
C ALA A 8 -14.56 -0.61 -16.40
N ILE A 9 -14.76 -1.60 -17.29
CA ILE A 9 -14.10 -2.92 -17.20
C ILE A 9 -12.58 -2.77 -17.30
N PHE A 10 -12.11 -1.99 -18.27
CA PHE A 10 -10.69 -1.73 -18.46
C PHE A 10 -10.02 -1.09 -17.22
N GLN A 11 -10.71 -0.17 -16.55
CA GLN A 11 -10.21 0.40 -15.29
C GLN A 11 -10.10 -0.62 -14.17
N ARG A 12 -11.10 -1.51 -14.03
CA ARG A 12 -11.04 -2.60 -13.04
C ARG A 12 -9.84 -3.49 -13.29
N MET A 13 -9.56 -3.84 -14.56
CA MET A 13 -8.39 -4.64 -14.90
C MET A 13 -7.08 -3.93 -14.54
N LYS A 14 -6.93 -2.63 -14.87
CA LYS A 14 -5.72 -1.87 -14.48
C LYS A 14 -5.52 -1.84 -12.97
N ASN A 15 -6.57 -1.52 -12.20
CA ASN A 15 -6.51 -1.45 -10.74
C ASN A 15 -6.16 -2.82 -10.13
N TYR A 16 -6.74 -3.89 -10.68
CA TYR A 16 -6.42 -5.26 -10.30
C TYR A 16 -4.95 -5.61 -10.58
N THR A 17 -4.43 -5.26 -11.77
CA THR A 17 -3.03 -5.54 -12.11
C THR A 17 -2.07 -4.78 -11.19
N ILE A 18 -2.34 -3.51 -10.88
CA ILE A 18 -1.53 -2.73 -9.91
C ILE A 18 -1.52 -3.45 -8.55
N TYR A 19 -2.69 -3.83 -8.06
CA TYR A 19 -2.83 -4.54 -6.79
C TYR A 19 -2.08 -5.88 -6.77
N ALA A 20 -2.26 -6.71 -7.80
CA ALA A 20 -1.61 -8.02 -7.89
C ALA A 20 -0.08 -7.87 -7.90
N VAL A 21 0.45 -6.94 -8.70
CA VAL A 21 1.89 -6.63 -8.74
C VAL A 21 2.39 -6.10 -7.39
N SER A 22 1.63 -5.23 -6.73
CA SER A 22 2.04 -4.72 -5.41
C SER A 22 2.12 -5.81 -4.36
N ILE A 23 1.16 -6.74 -4.32
CA ILE A 23 1.18 -7.84 -3.35
C ILE A 23 2.34 -8.79 -3.59
N THR A 24 2.61 -9.16 -4.85
CA THR A 24 3.74 -10.06 -5.15
C THR A 24 5.06 -9.43 -4.74
N ILE A 25 5.30 -8.18 -5.12
CA ILE A 25 6.51 -7.43 -4.73
C ILE A 25 6.62 -7.34 -3.21
N ARG A 26 5.52 -7.05 -2.52
CA ARG A 26 5.50 -6.95 -1.07
C ARG A 26 5.85 -8.27 -0.39
N ILE A 27 5.19 -9.38 -0.77
CA ILE A 27 5.41 -10.69 -0.15
C ILE A 27 6.86 -11.13 -0.38
N VAL A 28 7.35 -11.01 -1.63
CA VAL A 28 8.71 -11.40 -1.98
C VAL A 28 9.72 -10.53 -1.25
N LEU A 29 9.68 -9.21 -1.39
CA LEU A 29 10.66 -8.32 -0.77
C LEU A 29 10.55 -8.32 0.76
N GLY A 30 9.33 -8.27 1.30
CA GLY A 30 9.08 -8.20 2.73
C GLY A 30 9.64 -9.41 3.47
N PHE A 31 9.22 -10.62 3.10
CA PHE A 31 9.69 -11.82 3.78
C PHE A 31 11.16 -12.14 3.48
N MET A 32 11.64 -11.86 2.26
CA MET A 32 13.06 -12.00 1.93
C MET A 32 13.93 -11.09 2.82
N LEU A 33 13.54 -9.82 3.03
CA LEU A 33 14.30 -8.91 3.89
C LEU A 33 14.28 -9.35 5.36
N LEU A 34 13.15 -9.87 5.86
CA LEU A 34 13.07 -10.42 7.22
C LEU A 34 13.98 -11.64 7.41
N ALA A 35 14.01 -12.55 6.43
CA ALA A 35 14.89 -13.71 6.44
C ALA A 35 16.38 -13.31 6.36
N LEU A 36 16.73 -12.37 5.47
CA LEU A 36 18.12 -11.94 5.29
C LEU A 36 18.68 -11.18 6.51
N ILE A 37 17.91 -10.28 7.11
CA ILE A 37 18.42 -9.39 8.17
C ILE A 37 18.32 -10.07 9.55
N TRP A 38 17.22 -10.77 9.84
CA TRP A 38 16.96 -11.33 11.17
C TRP A 38 16.86 -12.86 11.22
N LYS A 39 17.08 -13.56 10.09
CA LYS A 39 16.88 -15.02 9.98
C LYS A 39 15.50 -15.45 10.49
N PHE A 40 14.51 -14.60 10.22
CA PHE A 40 13.13 -14.83 10.60
C PHE A 40 12.41 -15.59 9.48
N ASP A 41 12.15 -16.87 9.71
CA ASP A 41 11.41 -17.71 8.78
C ASP A 41 9.91 -17.64 9.06
N PHE A 42 9.19 -16.92 8.20
CA PHE A 42 7.73 -16.79 8.33
C PHE A 42 7.03 -18.08 7.87
N PRO A 43 6.08 -18.64 8.65
CA PRO A 43 5.41 -19.89 8.29
C PRO A 43 4.67 -19.82 6.94
N PRO A 44 5.00 -20.68 5.95
CA PRO A 44 4.37 -20.65 4.63
C PRO A 44 2.85 -20.83 4.66
N PHE A 45 2.34 -21.60 5.63
CA PHE A 45 0.91 -21.81 5.82
C PHE A 45 0.15 -20.50 6.13
N MET A 46 0.78 -19.54 6.81
CA MET A 46 0.15 -18.23 7.03
C MET A 46 0.11 -17.39 5.76
N VAL A 47 1.13 -17.51 4.91
CA VAL A 47 1.11 -16.88 3.58
C VAL A 47 -0.04 -17.47 2.76
N LEU A 48 -0.27 -18.79 2.85
CA LEU A 48 -1.41 -19.45 2.20
C LEU A 48 -2.76 -18.90 2.71
N ILE A 49 -2.94 -18.73 4.02
CA ILE A 49 -4.17 -18.14 4.57
C ILE A 49 -4.36 -16.71 4.07
N ILE A 50 -3.28 -15.90 4.05
CA ILE A 50 -3.33 -14.54 3.49
C ILE A 50 -3.79 -14.59 2.02
N ALA A 51 -3.23 -15.51 1.22
CA ALA A 51 -3.59 -15.65 -0.19
C ALA A 51 -5.07 -16.03 -0.36
N ILE A 52 -5.57 -17.01 0.40
CA ILE A 52 -6.98 -17.45 0.33
C ILE A 52 -7.94 -16.33 0.72
N LEU A 53 -7.66 -15.60 1.82
CA LEU A 53 -8.50 -14.48 2.25
C LEU A 53 -8.47 -13.34 1.22
N ASN A 54 -7.30 -13.04 0.66
CA ASN A 54 -7.15 -12.05 -0.39
C ASN A 54 -7.93 -12.44 -1.64
N ASP A 55 -7.79 -13.66 -2.14
CA ASP A 55 -8.50 -14.13 -3.33
C ASP A 55 -10.03 -14.11 -3.14
N GLY A 56 -10.51 -14.53 -1.96
CA GLY A 56 -11.94 -14.46 -1.62
C GLY A 56 -12.50 -13.04 -1.71
N THR A 57 -11.77 -12.06 -1.16
CA THR A 57 -12.18 -10.64 -1.23
C THR A 57 -12.04 -10.05 -2.63
N ILE A 58 -11.01 -10.44 -3.38
CA ILE A 58 -10.75 -9.95 -4.74
C ILE A 58 -11.89 -10.31 -5.69
N MET A 59 -12.55 -11.45 -5.50
CA MET A 59 -13.71 -11.83 -6.31
C MET A 59 -14.81 -10.76 -6.30
N THR A 60 -14.94 -9.99 -5.20
CA THR A 60 -15.92 -8.90 -5.09
C THR A 60 -15.57 -7.66 -5.92
N ILE A 61 -14.29 -7.47 -6.28
CA ILE A 61 -13.82 -6.35 -7.12
C ILE A 61 -14.47 -6.41 -8.52
N SER A 62 -14.74 -7.62 -9.02
CA SER A 62 -15.43 -7.82 -10.31
C SER A 62 -16.81 -7.14 -10.35
N LYS A 63 -17.49 -7.06 -9.20
CA LYS A 63 -18.81 -6.44 -9.02
C LYS A 63 -18.72 -4.98 -8.53
N ASP A 64 -17.53 -4.43 -8.37
CA ASP A 64 -17.35 -3.11 -7.75
C ASP A 64 -17.69 -1.95 -8.71
N ARG A 65 -18.27 -0.86 -8.18
CA ARG A 65 -18.58 0.36 -8.92
C ARG A 65 -17.29 1.15 -9.15
N VAL A 66 -16.83 1.21 -10.41
CA VAL A 66 -15.65 2.00 -10.82
C VAL A 66 -16.09 3.09 -11.80
N LYS A 67 -15.55 4.30 -11.63
CA LYS A 67 -15.81 5.42 -12.54
C LYS A 67 -15.06 5.20 -13.86
N PRO A 68 -15.74 5.21 -15.03
CA PRO A 68 -15.07 5.07 -16.32
C PRO A 68 -14.17 6.28 -16.59
N SER A 69 -13.09 6.06 -17.34
CA SER A 69 -12.21 7.14 -17.77
C SER A 69 -12.93 8.09 -18.75
N PRO A 70 -12.84 9.42 -18.58
CA PRO A 70 -13.45 10.37 -19.51
C PRO A 70 -12.77 10.35 -20.88
N LEU A 71 -11.46 10.08 -20.90
CA LEU A 71 -10.64 9.98 -22.10
C LEU A 71 -10.37 8.50 -22.45
N PRO A 72 -10.15 8.17 -23.75
CA PRO A 72 -9.65 6.86 -24.14
C PRO A 72 -8.33 6.59 -23.43
N ASP A 73 -8.26 5.47 -22.72
CA ASP A 73 -7.11 5.07 -21.91
C ASP A 73 -6.40 3.92 -22.64
N SER A 74 -5.07 3.96 -22.69
CA SER A 74 -4.25 2.91 -23.30
C SER A 74 -3.59 2.04 -22.23
N TRP A 75 -3.27 0.79 -22.59
CA TRP A 75 -2.70 -0.18 -21.67
C TRP A 75 -1.20 0.06 -21.49
N LYS A 76 -0.85 1.06 -20.68
CA LYS A 76 0.53 1.43 -20.36
C LYS A 76 1.09 0.51 -19.27
N LEU A 77 1.57 -0.67 -19.66
CA LEU A 77 2.13 -1.67 -18.73
C LEU A 77 3.21 -1.09 -17.83
N ALA A 78 4.13 -0.29 -18.38
CA ALA A 78 5.22 0.31 -17.62
C ALA A 78 4.70 1.17 -16.45
N GLU A 79 3.62 1.94 -16.67
CA GLU A 79 2.99 2.77 -15.64
C GLU A 79 2.36 1.92 -14.53
N ILE A 80 1.64 0.86 -14.94
CA ILE A 80 0.97 -0.09 -14.05
C ILE A 80 2.00 -0.82 -13.17
N PHE A 81 3.06 -1.37 -13.77
CA PHE A 81 4.11 -2.08 -13.05
C PHE A 81 4.91 -1.14 -12.14
N THR A 82 5.28 0.05 -12.60
CA THR A 82 6.00 1.03 -11.78
C THR A 82 5.19 1.41 -10.54
N THR A 83 3.89 1.68 -10.73
CA THR A 83 2.98 1.96 -9.61
C THR A 83 2.90 0.77 -8.65
N GLY A 84 2.75 -0.44 -9.21
CA GLY A 84 2.69 -1.68 -8.43
C GLY A 84 3.93 -1.90 -7.57
N VAL A 85 5.12 -1.77 -8.17
CA VAL A 85 6.43 -1.97 -7.50
C VAL A 85 6.66 -0.95 -6.40
N ILE A 86 6.38 0.34 -6.63
CA ILE A 86 6.60 1.38 -5.62
C ILE A 86 5.67 1.19 -4.41
N LEU A 87 4.37 0.93 -4.66
CA LEU A 87 3.41 0.66 -3.59
C LEU A 87 3.78 -0.61 -2.81
N GLY A 88 4.15 -1.69 -3.52
CA GLY A 88 4.59 -2.95 -2.90
C GLY A 88 5.88 -2.79 -2.08
N GLY A 89 6.86 -2.05 -2.61
CA GLY A 89 8.11 -1.76 -1.92
C GLY A 89 7.92 -0.93 -0.65
N TYR A 90 7.06 0.10 -0.71
CA TYR A 90 6.67 0.86 0.49
C TYR A 90 6.06 -0.06 1.57
N LEU A 91 5.13 -0.94 1.19
CA LEU A 91 4.51 -1.87 2.13
C LEU A 91 5.51 -2.89 2.70
N ALA A 92 6.48 -3.34 1.90
CA ALA A 92 7.55 -4.21 2.36
C ALA A 92 8.41 -3.50 3.42
N ILE A 93 8.83 -2.26 3.15
CA ILE A 93 9.58 -1.42 4.11
C ILE A 93 8.78 -1.22 5.39
N MET A 94 7.49 -0.93 5.30
CA MET A 94 6.64 -0.77 6.48
C MET A 94 6.46 -2.06 7.28
N THR A 95 6.49 -3.21 6.63
CA THR A 95 6.48 -4.53 7.31
C THR A 95 7.80 -4.75 8.04
N VAL A 96 8.93 -4.38 7.42
CA VAL A 96 10.27 -4.45 8.04
C VAL A 96 10.40 -3.50 9.23
N ILE A 97 9.90 -2.26 9.11
CA ILE A 97 9.89 -1.28 10.21
C ILE A 97 9.02 -1.80 11.36
N PHE A 98 7.85 -2.36 11.07
CA PHE A 98 6.99 -2.96 12.09
C PHE A 98 7.71 -4.10 12.83
N PHE A 99 8.34 -5.01 12.09
CA PHE A 99 9.13 -6.10 12.65
C PHE A 99 10.26 -5.58 13.56
N TRP A 100 11.05 -4.63 13.06
CA TRP A 100 12.15 -4.04 13.83
C TRP A 100 11.63 -3.37 15.11
N ALA A 101 10.55 -2.60 15.00
CA ALA A 101 9.94 -1.91 16.13
C ALA A 101 9.38 -2.89 17.18
N ALA A 102 8.82 -4.04 16.77
CA ALA A 102 8.30 -5.05 17.68
C ALA A 102 9.39 -5.96 18.27
N TYR A 103 10.44 -6.28 17.51
CA TYR A 103 11.45 -7.28 17.88
C TYR A 103 12.69 -6.68 18.57
N LYS A 104 13.12 -5.48 18.15
CA LYS A 104 14.35 -4.84 18.66
C LYS A 104 14.11 -3.71 19.64
N THR A 105 12.92 -3.09 19.61
CA THR A 105 12.65 -1.91 20.42
C THR A 105 11.52 -2.17 21.39
N ASN A 106 11.63 -1.64 22.60
CA ASN A 106 10.51 -1.61 23.55
C ASN A 106 9.54 -0.45 23.24
N PHE A 107 9.34 -0.11 21.97
CA PHE A 107 8.47 1.00 21.56
C PHE A 107 6.99 0.68 21.86
N PHE A 108 6.49 -0.46 21.37
CA PHE A 108 5.09 -0.85 21.59
C PHE A 108 4.75 -1.16 23.06
N PRO A 109 5.60 -1.92 23.81
CA PRO A 109 5.35 -2.14 25.24
C PRO A 109 5.33 -0.84 26.07
N ARG A 110 6.21 0.13 25.77
CA ARG A 110 6.23 1.42 26.50
C ARG A 110 5.04 2.31 26.20
N LEU A 111 4.56 2.33 24.96
CA LEU A 111 3.47 3.22 24.55
C LEU A 111 2.08 2.62 24.86
N PHE A 112 1.91 1.32 24.65
CA PHE A 112 0.61 0.65 24.73
C PHE A 112 0.48 -0.35 25.88
N HIS A 113 1.51 -0.50 26.73
CA HIS A 113 1.52 -1.41 27.89
C HIS A 113 1.20 -2.88 27.52
N VAL A 114 1.62 -3.30 26.32
CA VAL A 114 1.48 -4.68 25.84
C VAL A 114 2.68 -5.54 26.23
N GLU A 115 2.50 -6.86 26.31
CA GLU A 115 3.59 -7.82 26.59
C GLU A 115 4.77 -7.59 25.64
N SER A 116 6.00 -7.54 26.16
CA SER A 116 7.18 -7.45 25.29
C SER A 116 7.38 -8.77 24.53
N LEU A 117 7.71 -8.65 23.25
CA LEU A 117 8.05 -9.79 22.38
C LEU A 117 9.58 -9.96 22.27
N GLU A 118 10.30 -9.58 23.33
CA GLU A 118 11.76 -9.47 23.31
C GLU A 118 12.42 -10.82 23.61
N LYS A 119 13.10 -11.39 22.60
CA LYS A 119 14.23 -12.35 22.58
C LYS A 119 14.37 -13.48 23.61
N THR A 120 13.44 -13.74 24.52
CA THR A 120 13.67 -14.62 25.68
C THR A 120 13.03 -16.00 25.54
N ALA A 121 11.97 -16.19 24.73
CA ALA A 121 11.36 -17.50 24.52
C ALA A 121 10.97 -17.79 23.05
N GLN A 122 10.97 -19.07 22.68
CA GLN A 122 10.46 -19.55 21.38
C GLN A 122 9.01 -19.11 21.15
N ASP A 123 8.22 -19.01 22.23
CA ASP A 123 6.85 -18.49 22.22
C ASP A 123 6.74 -17.06 21.70
N ASP A 124 7.74 -16.20 21.92
CA ASP A 124 7.72 -14.80 21.49
C ASP A 124 7.88 -14.69 19.97
N PHE A 125 8.65 -15.60 19.37
CA PHE A 125 8.78 -15.70 17.92
C PHE A 125 7.46 -16.11 17.26
N GLN A 126 6.74 -17.06 17.88
CA GLN A 126 5.43 -17.53 17.41
C GLN A 126 4.36 -16.44 17.51
N LYS A 127 4.36 -15.68 18.61
CA LYS A 127 3.50 -14.49 18.80
C LYS A 127 3.85 -13.39 17.77
N LEU A 128 5.13 -13.15 17.52
CA LEU A 128 5.58 -12.17 16.52
C LEU A 128 5.14 -12.57 15.10
N ALA A 129 5.19 -13.85 14.75
CA ALA A 129 4.66 -14.36 13.49
C ALA A 129 3.14 -14.08 13.36
N ALA A 130 2.36 -14.26 14.43
CA ALA A 130 0.94 -13.89 14.44
C ALA A 130 0.73 -12.38 14.22
N ALA A 131 1.57 -11.53 14.83
CA ALA A 131 1.55 -10.08 14.65
C ALA A 131 1.77 -9.67 13.19
N ILE A 132 2.84 -10.21 12.58
CA ILE A 132 3.20 -9.95 11.19
C ILE A 132 2.10 -10.47 10.26
N TYR A 133 1.55 -11.66 10.53
CA TYR A 133 0.43 -12.21 9.76
C TYR A 133 -0.75 -11.23 9.74
N LEU A 134 -1.17 -10.74 10.91
CA LEU A 134 -2.27 -9.78 11.01
C LEU A 134 -1.93 -8.47 10.30
N GLN A 135 -0.70 -7.97 10.48
CA GLN A 135 -0.21 -6.76 9.84
C GLN A 135 -0.29 -6.89 8.32
N VAL A 136 0.24 -7.98 7.77
CA VAL A 136 0.30 -8.24 6.33
C VAL A 136 -1.08 -8.45 5.74
N SER A 137 -1.94 -9.23 6.41
CA SER A 137 -3.31 -9.47 5.97
C SER A 137 -4.12 -8.17 5.87
N THR A 138 -4.15 -7.38 6.95
CA THR A 138 -4.94 -6.15 7.04
C THR A 138 -4.57 -5.13 5.97
N ILE A 139 -3.28 -4.83 5.83
CA ILE A 139 -2.84 -3.77 4.91
C ILE A 139 -2.82 -4.25 3.46
N SER A 140 -2.72 -5.56 3.20
CA SER A 140 -2.94 -6.11 1.83
C SER A 140 -4.39 -5.90 1.41
N GLN A 141 -5.33 -6.20 2.30
CA GLN A 141 -6.76 -5.93 2.08
C GLN A 141 -7.04 -4.44 1.92
N ALA A 142 -6.44 -3.60 2.76
CA ALA A 142 -6.60 -2.16 2.70
C ALA A 142 -6.07 -1.56 1.39
N LEU A 143 -5.02 -2.16 0.80
CA LEU A 143 -4.45 -1.73 -0.48
C LEU A 143 -5.49 -1.74 -1.61
N ILE A 144 -6.49 -2.63 -1.56
CA ILE A 144 -7.59 -2.67 -2.55
C ILE A 144 -8.30 -1.31 -2.61
N PHE A 145 -8.54 -0.64 -1.47
CA PHE A 145 -9.20 0.67 -1.45
C PHE A 145 -8.35 1.78 -2.08
N VAL A 146 -7.03 1.68 -1.99
CA VAL A 146 -6.09 2.64 -2.59
C VAL A 146 -5.99 2.42 -4.10
N THR A 147 -5.83 1.18 -4.55
CA THR A 147 -5.63 0.86 -5.97
C THR A 147 -6.91 1.05 -6.77
N ARG A 148 -8.07 0.83 -6.14
CA ARG A 148 -9.37 1.00 -6.80
C ARG A 148 -9.77 2.45 -7.01
N SER A 149 -9.25 3.37 -6.18
CA SER A 149 -9.66 4.77 -6.14
C SER A 149 -8.81 5.64 -7.06
N ARG A 150 -9.46 6.51 -7.83
CA ARG A 150 -8.73 7.50 -8.63
C ARG A 150 -8.40 8.75 -7.82
N SER A 151 -9.31 9.20 -6.96
CA SER A 151 -9.05 10.23 -5.97
C SER A 151 -8.60 9.62 -4.65
N TRP A 152 -8.76 10.34 -3.54
CA TRP A 152 -8.51 9.86 -2.19
C TRP A 152 -9.37 8.62 -1.92
N SER A 153 -8.78 7.59 -1.32
CA SER A 153 -9.46 6.32 -1.02
C SER A 153 -10.72 6.53 -0.17
N PHE A 154 -10.68 7.46 0.79
CA PHE A 154 -11.81 7.82 1.65
C PHE A 154 -12.94 8.59 0.93
N ALA A 155 -12.63 9.30 -0.15
CA ALA A 155 -13.60 10.11 -0.88
C ALA A 155 -14.43 9.29 -1.88
N GLU A 156 -13.87 8.19 -2.38
CA GLU A 156 -14.56 7.31 -3.32
C GLU A 156 -15.23 6.15 -2.59
N ARG A 157 -16.56 6.21 -2.46
CA ARG A 157 -17.34 5.18 -1.78
C ARG A 157 -17.12 3.80 -2.44
N PRO A 158 -16.54 2.82 -1.73
CA PRO A 158 -16.42 1.45 -2.23
C PRO A 158 -17.81 0.78 -2.35
N GLY A 159 -17.90 -0.26 -3.19
CA GLY A 159 -19.11 -1.07 -3.26
C GLY A 159 -19.40 -1.74 -1.92
N PHE A 160 -20.68 -1.83 -1.55
CA PHE A 160 -21.10 -2.42 -0.28
C PHE A 160 -20.58 -3.87 -0.10
N LEU A 161 -20.55 -4.65 -1.20
CA LEU A 161 -20.02 -6.01 -1.21
C LEU A 161 -18.53 -6.08 -0.87
N LEU A 162 -17.72 -5.12 -1.35
CA LEU A 162 -16.28 -5.09 -1.06
C LEU A 162 -16.03 -4.76 0.41
N VAL A 163 -16.77 -3.80 0.96
CA VAL A 163 -16.65 -3.41 2.38
C VAL A 163 -17.07 -4.56 3.28
N PHE A 164 -18.19 -5.21 2.97
CA PHE A 164 -18.64 -6.37 3.72
C PHE A 164 -17.61 -7.51 3.66
N ALA A 165 -17.09 -7.83 2.48
CA ALA A 165 -16.06 -8.86 2.33
C ALA A 165 -14.77 -8.51 3.09
N PHE A 166 -14.35 -7.24 3.08
CA PHE A 166 -13.24 -6.76 3.87
C PHE A 166 -13.47 -7.01 5.36
N PHE A 167 -14.62 -6.61 5.92
CA PHE A 167 -14.92 -6.81 7.33
C PHE A 167 -14.94 -8.28 7.72
N VAL A 168 -15.54 -9.15 6.90
CA VAL A 168 -15.59 -10.60 7.17
C VAL A 168 -14.18 -11.22 7.13
N ALA A 169 -13.42 -10.97 6.07
CA ALA A 169 -12.07 -11.51 5.92
C ALA A 169 -11.15 -11.03 7.05
N GLN A 170 -11.28 -9.77 7.42
CA GLN A 170 -10.46 -9.14 8.44
C GLN A 170 -10.84 -9.55 9.86
N LEU A 171 -12.13 -9.82 10.12
CA LEU A 171 -12.58 -10.43 11.36
C LEU A 171 -11.97 -11.82 11.52
N ILE A 172 -12.02 -12.65 10.47
CA ILE A 172 -11.41 -13.98 10.46
C ILE A 172 -9.89 -13.89 10.69
N ALA A 173 -9.19 -13.00 9.98
CA ALA A 173 -7.75 -12.80 10.16
C ALA A 173 -7.40 -12.36 11.59
N THR A 174 -8.19 -11.46 12.18
CA THR A 174 -7.97 -11.00 13.57
C THR A 174 -8.19 -12.14 14.57
N LEU A 175 -9.25 -12.95 14.39
CA LEU A 175 -9.51 -14.10 15.26
C LEU A 175 -8.40 -15.15 15.17
N ILE A 176 -7.89 -15.43 13.97
CA ILE A 176 -6.74 -16.33 13.78
C ILE A 176 -5.51 -15.77 14.51
N ALA A 177 -5.19 -14.49 14.34
CA ALA A 177 -4.04 -13.88 14.98
C ALA A 177 -4.12 -13.87 16.52
N VAL A 178 -5.33 -13.70 17.07
CA VAL A 178 -5.55 -13.59 18.52
C VAL A 178 -5.61 -14.96 19.19
N TYR A 179 -6.25 -15.96 18.56
CA TYR A 179 -6.59 -17.23 19.23
C TYR A 179 -5.91 -18.47 18.65
N ALA A 180 -5.26 -18.42 17.48
CA ALA A 180 -4.67 -19.61 16.91
C ALA A 180 -3.49 -20.11 17.77
N ASP A 181 -3.60 -21.35 18.24
CA ASP A 181 -2.49 -22.11 18.82
C ASP A 181 -2.32 -23.39 18.01
N TRP A 182 -1.54 -23.28 16.93
CA TRP A 182 -1.33 -24.35 15.98
C TRP A 182 0.11 -24.85 16.08
N ARG A 183 0.28 -25.99 16.76
CA ARG A 183 1.58 -26.67 16.91
C ARG A 183 2.25 -27.00 15.58
N PHE A 184 1.47 -27.27 14.53
CA PHE A 184 1.99 -27.55 13.18
C PHE A 184 2.59 -26.30 12.49
N THR A 185 2.07 -25.10 12.77
CA THR A 185 2.50 -23.87 12.09
C THR A 185 3.41 -23.00 12.96
N GLN A 186 3.76 -23.47 14.17
CA GLN A 186 4.53 -22.71 15.16
C GLN A 186 3.99 -21.30 15.38
N ILE A 187 2.66 -21.17 15.51
CA ILE A 187 2.01 -19.88 15.78
C ILE A 187 1.20 -19.98 17.03
N LYS A 188 1.36 -18.93 17.85
CA LYS A 188 0.68 -18.74 19.11
C LYS A 188 -0.06 -17.42 19.07
N GLY A 189 -1.30 -17.42 19.56
CA GLY A 189 -2.14 -16.26 19.62
C GLY A 189 -1.48 -15.11 20.36
N ILE A 190 -1.48 -13.93 19.76
CA ILE A 190 -0.81 -12.73 20.31
C ILE A 190 -1.70 -11.94 21.30
N GLY A 191 -3.00 -12.26 21.35
CA GLY A 191 -3.96 -11.56 22.20
C GLY A 191 -4.49 -10.24 21.60
N TRP A 192 -5.57 -9.73 22.20
CA TRP A 192 -6.29 -8.55 21.71
C TRP A 192 -5.52 -7.24 21.84
N GLY A 193 -4.66 -7.09 22.86
CA GLY A 193 -3.86 -5.87 23.06
C GLY A 193 -2.95 -5.62 21.87
N TRP A 194 -2.17 -6.63 21.48
CA TRP A 194 -1.31 -6.58 20.30
C TRP A 194 -2.09 -6.49 18.99
N ALA A 195 -3.23 -7.17 18.87
CA ALA A 195 -4.08 -7.02 17.69
C ALA A 195 -4.53 -5.55 17.49
N GLY A 196 -4.91 -4.86 18.56
CA GLY A 196 -5.24 -3.43 18.52
C GLY A 196 -4.07 -2.55 18.06
N VAL A 197 -2.86 -2.82 18.56
CA VAL A 197 -1.64 -2.12 18.15
C VAL A 197 -1.34 -2.32 16.67
N VAL A 198 -1.46 -3.55 16.17
CA VAL A 198 -1.27 -3.88 14.74
C VAL A 198 -2.28 -3.14 13.87
N TRP A 199 -3.54 -3.11 14.29
CA TRP A 199 -4.60 -2.36 13.61
C TRP A 199 -4.30 -0.87 13.55
N LEU A 200 -3.91 -0.26 14.66
CA LEU A 200 -3.54 1.15 14.71
C LEU A 200 -2.36 1.45 13.79
N TYR A 201 -1.32 0.61 13.83
CA TYR A 201 -0.18 0.73 12.92
C TYR A 201 -0.62 0.70 11.46
N ASN A 202 -1.47 -0.25 11.08
CA ASN A 202 -1.96 -0.35 9.71
C ASN A 202 -2.79 0.85 9.28
N ILE A 203 -3.62 1.43 10.16
CA ILE A 203 -4.38 2.65 9.86
C ILE A 203 -3.42 3.80 9.56
N ILE A 204 -2.38 3.97 10.37
CA ILE A 204 -1.37 5.02 10.16
C ILE A 204 -0.59 4.78 8.86
N THR A 205 -0.14 3.55 8.61
CA THR A 205 0.58 3.16 7.39
C THR A 205 -0.29 3.27 6.13
N HIS A 206 -1.62 3.20 6.25
CA HIS A 206 -2.50 3.32 5.10
C HIS A 206 -2.59 4.75 4.55
N LEU A 207 -2.54 5.77 5.41
CA LEU A 207 -2.72 7.17 4.99
C LEU A 207 -1.69 7.64 3.94
N PRO A 208 -0.38 7.37 4.08
CA PRO A 208 0.61 7.79 3.08
C PRO A 208 0.47 7.10 1.71
N LEU A 209 -0.22 5.95 1.62
CA LEU A 209 -0.38 5.23 0.35
C LEU A 209 -1.10 6.08 -0.70
N ASP A 210 -2.11 6.86 -0.30
CA ASP A 210 -2.80 7.77 -1.21
C ASP A 210 -1.88 8.89 -1.71
N ILE A 211 -1.01 9.41 -0.85
CA ILE A 211 -0.03 10.44 -1.22
C ILE A 211 0.97 9.87 -2.24
N ILE A 212 1.51 8.68 -1.95
CA ILE A 212 2.44 7.99 -2.85
C ILE A 212 1.78 7.72 -4.21
N LYS A 213 0.52 7.24 -4.20
CA LYS A 213 -0.27 7.03 -5.43
C LYS A 213 -0.39 8.31 -6.25
N PHE A 214 -0.67 9.46 -5.64
CA PHE A 214 -0.76 10.73 -6.35
C PHE A 214 0.58 11.20 -6.90
N LEU A 215 1.67 11.05 -6.12
CA LEU A 215 3.01 11.38 -6.57
C LEU A 215 3.41 10.55 -7.80
N ILE A 216 3.19 9.24 -7.77
CA ILE A 216 3.49 8.34 -8.90
C ILE A 216 2.70 8.75 -10.15
N ARG A 217 1.41 9.04 -10.00
CA ARG A 217 0.61 9.47 -11.16
C ARG A 217 1.05 10.83 -11.69
N TYR A 218 1.41 11.76 -10.82
CA TYR A 218 1.92 13.07 -11.23
C TYR A 218 3.22 12.94 -12.02
N THR A 219 4.18 12.14 -11.54
CA THR A 219 5.47 11.92 -12.22
C THR A 219 5.29 11.18 -13.54
N LEU A 220 4.41 10.18 -13.60
CA LEU A 220 4.14 9.40 -14.81
C LEU A 220 3.26 10.16 -15.83
N SER A 221 2.51 11.17 -15.41
CA SER A 221 1.68 11.99 -16.32
C SER A 221 2.48 12.93 -17.23
N GLY A 222 3.81 13.00 -17.10
CA GLY A 222 4.66 13.89 -17.88
C GLY A 222 4.64 15.34 -17.39
N LYS A 223 3.60 15.77 -16.65
CA LYS A 223 3.48 17.12 -16.08
C LYS A 223 4.68 17.54 -15.22
N ALA A 224 5.29 16.59 -14.51
CA ALA A 224 6.52 16.86 -13.75
C ALA A 224 7.68 17.24 -14.67
N TRP A 225 7.82 16.57 -15.82
CA TRP A 225 8.84 16.87 -16.83
C TRP A 225 8.52 18.16 -17.57
N ASP A 226 7.26 18.40 -17.93
CA ASP A 226 6.82 19.64 -18.57
C ASP A 226 7.10 20.86 -17.68
N LEU A 227 6.83 20.76 -16.37
CA LEU A 227 7.05 21.85 -15.43
C LEU A 227 8.55 22.14 -15.21
N VAL A 228 9.40 21.10 -15.22
CA VAL A 228 10.87 21.25 -15.16
C VAL A 228 11.41 21.85 -16.46
N ILE A 229 10.90 21.43 -17.62
CA ILE A 229 11.26 21.98 -18.92
C ILE A 229 10.81 23.44 -19.01
N ASP A 230 9.58 23.77 -18.62
CA ASP A 230 9.05 25.14 -18.60
C ASP A 230 9.83 26.03 -17.65
N GLN A 231 10.18 25.56 -16.45
CA GLN A 231 11.08 26.30 -15.55
C GLN A 231 12.45 26.53 -16.18
N ARG A 232 13.05 25.50 -16.79
CA ARG A 232 14.36 25.62 -17.45
C ARG A 232 14.33 26.58 -18.64
N ILE A 233 13.25 26.57 -19.42
CA ILE A 233 12.99 27.52 -20.51
C ILE A 233 12.76 28.93 -19.95
N ALA A 234 12.00 29.09 -18.86
CA ALA A 234 11.78 30.38 -18.22
C ALA A 234 13.08 30.99 -17.67
N PHE A 235 13.96 30.18 -17.08
CA PHE A 235 15.29 30.61 -16.64
C PHE A 235 16.22 30.94 -17.81
N THR A 236 16.15 30.21 -18.93
CA THR A 236 16.97 30.52 -20.12
C THR A 236 16.45 31.70 -20.94
N ARG A 237 15.14 31.99 -20.93
CA ARG A 237 14.54 33.22 -21.49
C ARG A 237 14.86 34.46 -20.68
N LYS A 238 15.07 34.32 -19.35
CA LYS A 238 15.53 35.40 -18.46
C LYS A 238 17.01 35.79 -18.64
N LYS A 239 17.62 35.55 -19.81
CA LYS A 239 18.99 36.00 -20.09
C LYS A 239 19.10 37.53 -20.23
N ASP A 240 18.00 38.20 -20.56
CA ASP A 240 17.94 39.66 -20.71
C ASP A 240 17.22 40.30 -19.51
N PHE A 241 17.82 40.22 -18.32
CA PHE A 241 17.36 41.03 -17.18
C PHE A 241 17.42 42.53 -17.55
N GLY A 242 16.24 43.12 -17.72
CA GLY A 242 16.06 44.55 -17.93
C GLY A 242 16.43 45.06 -19.32
N LYS A 243 16.43 44.23 -20.38
CA LYS A 243 16.59 44.75 -21.76
C LYS A 243 15.31 45.42 -22.26
N GLU A 244 14.14 44.81 -22.05
CA GLU A 244 12.85 45.44 -22.34
C GLU A 244 12.62 46.72 -21.52
N GLU A 245 12.98 46.73 -20.24
CA GLU A 245 12.92 47.94 -19.41
C GLU A 245 13.93 49.02 -19.85
N ARG A 246 15.09 48.64 -20.41
CA ARG A 246 16.08 49.58 -20.97
C ARG A 246 15.65 50.11 -22.33
N GLU A 247 15.06 49.29 -23.19
CA GLU A 247 14.50 49.70 -24.48
C GLU A 247 13.29 50.64 -24.28
N LEU A 248 12.44 50.37 -23.28
CA LEU A 248 11.35 51.27 -22.90
C LEU A 248 11.88 52.61 -22.36
N LYS A 249 12.96 52.62 -21.58
CA LYS A 249 13.61 53.86 -21.13
C LYS A 249 14.25 54.66 -22.27
N TRP A 250 14.76 53.99 -23.31
CA TRP A 250 15.32 54.66 -24.50
C TRP A 250 14.23 55.17 -25.45
N ALA A 251 13.07 54.53 -25.52
CA ALA A 251 11.93 54.99 -26.33
C ALA A 251 11.23 56.23 -25.73
N HIS A 252 11.49 56.55 -24.46
CA HIS A 252 10.95 57.71 -23.75
C HIS A 252 11.96 58.86 -23.53
N ALA A 253 13.18 58.74 -24.07
CA ALA A 253 14.21 59.79 -24.05
C ALA A 253 14.37 60.40 -25.46
#